data_AF-A0A2T3IZG5-F1
#
_entry.id   AF-A0A2T3IZG5-F1
#
_cell.length_a   1.000
_cell.length_b   1.000
_cell.length_c   1.000
_cell.angle_alpha   90.00
_cell.angle_beta   90.00
_cell.angle_gamma   90.00
#
_symmetry.space_group_name_H-M   'P 1'
#
loop_
_entity.id
_entity.type
_entity.pdbx_description
1 polymer ?
#
loop_
_entity_poly.entity_id
_entity_poly.type
_entity_poly.pdbx_seq_one_letter_code
_entity_poly.pdbx_strand_id
1 'polypeptide(L)'
;MAERLKRINYSIYLDPLNNPADLYASKVLHQWADDFTRLKAESGEESGLALLNARNVQKQVYLSGLFMHLLSPELSQQLSLQVTESQVSEFTLEKTLHGLGFLVTKSEPKVSLQAQSELLEVLKASIGEQLRAEAELTRDHISSSISSAAAEKPASGDAGMGGVDGIYEQNEKLVSMLELQSKQIAELKQKLVSQAALIRAIPTGNIGSQSVSTNNDSPVVDLNERLAHVQKIKKKGIF
;
A
#
# COMPACT_ATOMS: atom_id res chain seq x y z
N MET A 1 12.08 20.76 39.19
CA MET A 1 12.45 19.87 38.06
C MET A 1 12.15 18.38 38.29
N ALA A 2 11.88 17.92 39.52
CA ALA A 2 11.63 16.49 39.81
C ALA A 2 10.28 15.95 39.30
N GLU A 3 9.26 16.80 39.09
CA GLU A 3 7.95 16.37 38.55
C GLU A 3 7.94 16.03 37.05
N ARG A 4 9.02 16.33 36.30
CA ARG A 4 9.05 16.11 34.84
C ARG A 4 9.42 14.67 34.45
N LEU A 5 10.09 13.92 35.32
CA LEU A 5 10.65 12.61 35.02
C LEU A 5 9.89 11.52 35.78
N LYS A 6 9.00 10.82 35.08
CA LYS A 6 8.30 9.65 35.62
C LYS A 6 9.14 8.40 35.39
N ARG A 7 9.58 7.75 36.47
CA ARG A 7 10.26 6.45 36.39
C ARG A 7 9.21 5.37 36.11
N ILE A 8 9.43 4.59 35.05
CA ILE A 8 8.66 3.40 34.73
C ILE A 8 9.58 2.20 34.98
N ASN A 9 9.09 1.21 35.72
CA ASN A 9 9.82 -0.03 35.96
C ASN A 9 9.20 -1.12 35.08
N TYR A 10 10.03 -1.74 34.25
CA TYR A 10 9.64 -2.84 33.37
C TYR A 10 10.66 -3.95 33.56
N SER A 11 10.16 -5.15 33.81
CA SER A 11 10.99 -6.35 34.03
C SER A 11 10.68 -7.34 32.93
N ILE A 12 11.72 -7.77 32.22
CA ILE A 12 11.67 -8.82 31.21
C ILE A 12 12.38 -10.05 31.73
N TYR A 13 11.83 -11.22 31.40
CA TYR A 13 12.48 -12.50 31.62
C TYR A 13 13.02 -12.99 30.29
N LEU A 14 14.27 -13.44 30.31
CA LEU A 14 14.95 -14.06 29.18
C LEU A 14 15.16 -15.53 29.52
N ASP A 15 15.02 -16.41 28.53
CA ASP A 15 15.30 -17.84 28.69
C ASP A 15 16.58 -18.24 27.92
N PRO A 16 17.77 -18.02 28.52
CA PRO A 16 19.04 -18.29 27.85
C PRO A 16 19.32 -19.78 27.61
N LEU A 17 18.53 -20.70 28.17
CA LEU A 17 18.71 -22.14 27.98
C LEU A 17 17.97 -22.64 26.74
N ASN A 18 16.76 -22.13 26.51
CA ASN A 18 15.91 -22.60 25.42
C ASN A 18 15.96 -21.69 24.18
N ASN A 19 16.34 -20.41 24.34
CA ASN A 19 16.34 -19.44 23.24
C ASN A 19 17.76 -18.89 23.00
N PRO A 20 18.37 -19.13 21.83
CA PRO A 20 19.71 -18.62 21.52
C PRO A 20 19.75 -17.09 21.45
N ALA A 21 18.62 -16.45 21.11
CA ALA A 21 18.55 -15.00 21.08
C ALA A 21 18.58 -14.38 22.49
N ASP A 22 17.90 -15.02 23.43
CA ASP A 22 17.91 -14.64 24.85
C ASP A 22 19.29 -14.86 25.48
N LEU A 23 19.97 -15.95 25.11
CA LEU A 23 21.35 -16.20 25.53
C LEU A 23 22.28 -15.09 25.05
N TYR A 24 22.19 -14.73 23.77
CA TYR A 24 23.01 -13.67 23.20
C TYR A 24 22.69 -12.30 23.83
N ALA A 25 21.41 -11.98 23.99
CA ALA A 25 20.97 -10.75 24.67
C ALA A 25 21.49 -10.69 26.12
N SER A 26 21.43 -11.79 26.87
CA SER A 26 21.98 -11.87 28.22
C SER A 26 23.48 -11.57 28.26
N LYS A 27 24.27 -12.14 27.35
CA LYS A 27 25.72 -11.85 27.25
C LYS A 27 26.00 -10.37 26.99
N VAL A 28 25.28 -9.76 26.04
CA VAL A 28 25.42 -8.34 25.70
C VAL A 28 25.04 -7.44 26.89
N LEU A 29 23.96 -7.78 27.61
CA LEU A 29 23.53 -7.03 28.79
C LEU A 29 24.56 -7.11 29.93
N HIS A 30 25.18 -8.28 30.14
CA HIS A 30 26.26 -8.44 31.12
C HIS A 30 27.48 -7.61 30.72
N GLN A 31 27.88 -7.66 29.45
CA GLN A 31 28.98 -6.85 28.93
C GLN A 31 28.76 -5.35 29.16
N TRP A 32 27.54 -4.85 28.90
CA TRP A 32 27.20 -3.44 29.16
C TRP A 32 27.23 -3.10 30.65
N ALA A 33 26.84 -4.01 31.54
CA ALA A 33 26.92 -3.81 32.97
C ALA A 33 28.39 -3.72 33.43
N ASP A 34 29.24 -4.62 32.93
CA ASP A 34 30.68 -4.63 33.21
C ASP A 34 31.35 -3.35 32.69
N ASP A 35 31.07 -2.96 31.44
CA ASP A 35 31.56 -1.71 30.85
C ASP A 35 31.12 -0.48 31.64
N PHE A 36 29.89 -0.44 32.13
CA PHE A 36 29.41 0.64 32.99
C PHE A 36 30.17 0.70 34.32
N THR A 37 30.43 -0.45 34.96
CA THR A 37 31.22 -0.48 36.20
C THR A 37 32.68 -0.05 35.98
N ARG A 38 33.28 -0.48 34.85
CA ARG A 38 34.63 -0.06 34.45
C ARG A 38 34.70 1.45 34.23
N LEU A 39 33.79 2.00 33.42
CA LEU A 39 33.73 3.45 33.15
C LEU A 39 33.52 4.28 34.42
N LYS A 40 32.75 3.75 35.38
CA LYS A 40 32.55 4.39 36.69
C LYS A 40 33.80 4.34 37.57
N ALA A 41 34.62 3.30 37.45
CA ALA A 41 35.88 3.18 38.18
C ALA A 41 36.99 4.06 37.56
N GLU A 42 36.99 4.22 36.23
CA GLU A 42 37.98 4.97 35.46
C GLU A 42 37.63 6.46 35.30
N SER A 43 36.43 6.88 35.69
CA SER A 43 35.96 8.25 35.43
C SER A 43 36.71 9.31 36.25
N GLY A 44 37.64 10.02 35.58
CA GLY A 44 37.96 11.44 35.83
C GLY A 44 36.99 12.38 35.08
N GLU A 45 37.14 13.71 35.25
CA GLU A 45 36.20 14.75 34.78
C GLU A 45 35.78 14.66 33.30
N GLU A 46 36.57 14.03 32.42
CA GLU A 46 36.27 13.90 30.98
C GLU A 46 35.35 12.73 30.62
N SER A 47 35.14 11.74 31.50
CA SER A 47 34.36 10.52 31.18
C SER A 47 32.84 10.65 31.44
N GLY A 48 32.38 11.83 31.85
CA GLY A 48 30.97 12.06 32.23
C GLY A 48 29.97 11.79 31.11
N LEU A 49 30.32 12.09 29.86
CA LEU A 49 29.45 11.84 28.70
C LEU A 49 29.35 10.34 28.38
N ALA A 50 30.47 9.61 28.43
CA ALA A 50 30.49 8.16 28.20
C ALA A 50 29.66 7.42 29.24
N LEU A 51 29.78 7.82 30.52
CA LEU A 51 28.99 7.26 31.61
C LEU A 51 27.49 7.56 31.46
N LEU A 52 27.13 8.75 30.98
CA LEU A 52 25.73 9.10 30.68
C LEU A 52 25.17 8.29 29.52
N ASN A 53 25.96 8.08 28.46
CA ASN A 53 25.55 7.23 27.34
C ASN A 53 25.36 5.78 27.79
N ALA A 54 26.34 5.21 28.50
CA ALA A 54 26.27 3.85 29.05
C ALA A 54 25.03 3.65 29.94
N ARG A 55 24.71 4.63 30.80
CA ARG A 55 23.50 4.62 31.63
C ARG A 55 22.20 4.60 30.81
N ASN A 56 22.20 5.24 29.64
CA ASN A 56 21.01 5.41 28.81
C ASN A 56 20.88 4.35 27.71
N VAL A 57 21.82 3.42 27.55
CA VAL A 57 21.78 2.38 26.49
C VAL A 57 20.47 1.59 26.54
N GLN A 58 20.08 1.06 27.71
CA GLN A 58 18.84 0.28 27.86
C GLN A 58 17.59 1.09 27.46
N LYS A 59 17.56 2.38 27.82
CA LYS A 59 16.47 3.28 27.41
C LYS A 59 16.43 3.42 25.88
N GLN A 60 17.57 3.61 25.23
CA GLN A 60 17.63 3.75 23.78
C GLN A 60 17.17 2.47 23.07
N VAL A 61 17.64 1.31 23.51
CA VAL A 61 17.26 0.00 22.98
C VAL A 61 15.75 -0.24 23.12
N TYR A 62 15.17 0.08 24.28
CA TYR A 62 13.73 -0.07 24.47
C TYR A 62 12.93 0.88 23.57
N LEU A 63 13.33 2.14 23.47
CA LEU A 63 12.62 3.12 22.64
C LEU A 63 12.73 2.81 21.15
N SER A 64 13.89 2.35 20.67
CA SER A 64 14.06 1.94 19.28
C SER A 64 13.26 0.67 18.99
N GLY A 65 13.27 -0.33 19.88
CA GLY A 65 12.46 -1.53 19.76
C GLY A 65 10.95 -1.21 19.74
N LEU A 66 10.50 -0.32 20.63
CA LEU A 66 9.11 0.15 20.65
C LEU A 66 8.73 0.89 19.37
N PHE A 67 9.61 1.76 18.87
CA PHE A 67 9.40 2.46 17.60
C PHE A 67 9.26 1.47 16.43
N MET A 68 10.15 0.47 16.36
CA MET A 68 10.09 -0.58 15.33
C MET A 68 8.81 -1.40 15.44
N HIS A 69 8.37 -1.72 16.66
CA HIS A 69 7.10 -2.42 16.89
C HIS A 69 5.88 -1.60 16.45
N LEU A 70 5.90 -0.28 16.67
CA LEU A 70 4.84 0.63 16.20
C LEU A 70 4.82 0.79 14.68
N LEU A 71 5.97 0.65 14.01
CA LEU A 71 6.05 0.60 12.55
C LEU A 71 5.47 -0.72 12.02
N SER A 72 5.94 -1.84 12.56
CA SER A 72 5.35 -3.15 12.32
C SER A 72 5.67 -4.13 13.46
N PRO A 73 4.63 -4.76 14.04
CA PRO A 73 4.83 -5.78 15.05
C PRO A 73 5.67 -6.96 14.56
N GLU A 74 5.45 -7.36 13.30
CA GLU A 74 6.12 -8.49 12.66
C GLU A 74 7.63 -8.26 12.51
N LEU A 75 8.07 -7.05 12.18
CA LEU A 75 9.48 -6.69 12.08
C LEU A 75 10.19 -6.85 13.43
N SER A 76 9.58 -6.29 14.48
CA SER A 76 10.14 -6.39 15.83
C SER A 76 10.25 -7.85 16.29
N GLN A 77 9.25 -8.68 15.95
CA GLN A 77 9.25 -10.11 16.31
C GLN A 77 10.26 -10.92 15.49
N GLN A 78 10.38 -10.68 14.19
CA GLN A 78 11.36 -11.38 13.35
C GLN A 78 12.78 -11.01 13.73
N LEU A 79 13.05 -9.72 13.98
CA LEU A 79 14.35 -9.27 14.42
C LEU A 79 14.71 -9.90 15.77
N SER A 80 13.78 -9.93 16.73
CA SER A 80 14.07 -10.52 18.05
C SER A 80 14.44 -12.00 17.99
N LEU A 81 13.83 -12.78 17.10
CA LEU A 81 14.19 -14.19 16.88
C LEU A 81 15.56 -14.36 16.20
N GLN A 82 15.99 -13.36 15.43
CA GLN A 82 17.26 -13.39 14.71
C GLN A 82 18.42 -12.75 15.47
N VAL A 83 18.21 -12.25 16.69
CA VAL A 83 19.27 -11.65 17.52
C VAL A 83 20.28 -12.72 17.96
N THR A 84 21.22 -13.09 17.11
CA THR A 84 22.32 -14.01 17.45
C THR A 84 23.63 -13.44 16.90
N GLU A 85 24.77 -13.84 17.48
CA GLU A 85 26.10 -13.31 17.13
C GLU A 85 26.39 -13.36 15.62
N SER A 86 25.94 -14.41 14.93
CA SER A 86 26.13 -14.57 13.47
C SER A 86 25.16 -13.77 12.60
N GLN A 87 24.01 -13.37 13.16
CA GLN A 87 22.90 -12.80 12.42
C GLN A 87 22.73 -11.30 12.67
N VAL A 88 23.36 -10.71 13.69
CA VAL A 88 23.40 -9.26 13.88
C VAL A 88 24.32 -8.64 12.82
N SER A 89 23.78 -8.41 11.62
CA SER A 89 24.48 -7.77 10.51
C SER A 89 23.54 -6.84 9.75
N GLU A 90 24.12 -5.86 9.06
CA GLU A 90 23.38 -4.97 8.15
C GLU A 90 22.62 -5.78 7.09
N PHE A 91 23.25 -6.82 6.54
CA PHE A 91 22.65 -7.72 5.56
C PHE A 91 21.38 -8.40 6.08
N THR A 92 21.38 -8.90 7.32
CA THR A 92 20.20 -9.55 7.92
C THR A 92 19.07 -8.56 8.13
N LEU A 93 19.40 -7.33 8.54
CA LEU A 93 18.42 -6.24 8.69
C LEU A 93 17.81 -5.84 7.34
N GLU A 94 18.64 -5.68 6.30
CA GLU A 94 18.14 -5.39 4.95
C GLU A 94 17.26 -6.51 4.40
N LYS A 95 17.66 -7.77 4.61
CA LYS A 95 16.91 -8.94 4.15
C LYS A 95 15.55 -9.05 4.85
N THR A 96 15.48 -8.79 6.16
CA THR A 96 14.21 -8.80 6.90
C THR A 96 13.31 -7.65 6.47
N LEU A 97 13.86 -6.44 6.31
CA LEU A 97 13.11 -5.29 5.81
C LEU A 97 12.62 -5.51 4.36
N HIS A 98 13.40 -6.13 3.50
CA HIS A 98 12.99 -6.50 2.14
C HIS A 98 11.90 -7.58 2.17
N GLY A 99 12.04 -8.60 3.02
CA GLY A 99 11.05 -9.67 3.17
C GLY A 99 9.68 -9.17 3.66
N LEU A 100 9.69 -8.09 4.45
CA LEU A 100 8.48 -7.42 4.96
C LEU A 100 7.99 -6.27 4.06
N GLY A 101 8.66 -6.01 2.93
CA GLY A 101 8.26 -4.98 1.96
C GLY A 101 8.59 -3.53 2.34
N PHE A 102 9.41 -3.31 3.39
CA PHE A 102 9.85 -1.96 3.81
C PHE A 102 10.98 -1.41 2.93
N LEU A 103 11.80 -2.29 2.35
CA LEU A 103 12.77 -1.90 1.33
C LEU A 103 12.26 -2.29 -0.05
N VAL A 104 11.82 -1.29 -0.81
CA VAL A 104 11.81 -1.40 -2.27
C VAL A 104 13.24 -1.11 -2.71
N THR A 105 14.02 -2.16 -2.95
CA THR A 105 15.31 -1.95 -3.61
C THR A 105 15.03 -1.21 -4.92
N LYS A 106 15.66 -0.05 -5.12
CA LYS A 106 15.83 0.54 -6.47
C LYS A 106 16.62 -0.38 -7.40
N SER A 107 17.15 -1.50 -6.89
CA SER A 107 17.46 -2.66 -7.70
C SER A 107 16.14 -3.32 -8.06
N GLU A 108 15.76 -3.19 -9.33
CA GLU A 108 14.78 -4.03 -10.00
C GLU A 108 14.81 -5.44 -9.40
N PRO A 109 13.66 -6.03 -9.03
CA PRO A 109 13.66 -7.44 -8.78
C PRO A 109 14.11 -8.09 -10.09
N LYS A 110 15.23 -8.83 -10.06
CA LYS A 110 15.56 -9.84 -11.07
C LYS A 110 14.51 -10.97 -11.06
N VAL A 111 13.22 -10.63 -11.13
CA VAL A 111 12.30 -11.42 -11.93
C VAL A 111 12.81 -11.19 -13.34
N SER A 112 13.62 -12.14 -13.82
CA SER A 112 14.26 -12.15 -15.12
C SER A 112 13.48 -11.27 -16.11
N LEU A 113 14.08 -10.16 -16.57
CA LEU A 113 13.48 -9.34 -17.62
C LEU A 113 13.08 -10.19 -18.83
N GLN A 114 13.73 -11.35 -19.02
CA GLN A 114 13.33 -12.36 -20.01
C GLN A 114 12.00 -13.02 -19.64
N ALA A 115 11.77 -13.43 -18.38
CA ALA A 115 10.49 -14.02 -17.96
C ALA A 115 9.32 -13.02 -18.05
N GLN A 116 9.56 -11.73 -17.77
CA GLN A 116 8.55 -10.69 -17.96
C GLN A 116 8.33 -10.38 -19.45
N SER A 117 9.38 -10.40 -20.27
CA SER A 117 9.30 -10.24 -21.72
C SER A 117 8.54 -11.41 -22.36
N GLU A 118 8.82 -12.65 -21.95
CA GLU A 118 8.14 -13.86 -22.40
C GLU A 118 6.66 -13.83 -22.00
N LEU A 119 6.34 -13.44 -20.76
CA LEU A 119 4.96 -13.31 -20.33
C LEU A 119 4.21 -12.22 -21.12
N LEU A 120 4.86 -11.07 -21.39
CA LEU A 120 4.27 -10.02 -22.21
C LEU A 120 4.11 -10.44 -23.67
N GLU A 121 5.03 -11.21 -24.22
CA GLU A 121 4.95 -11.74 -25.58
C GLU A 121 3.81 -12.76 -25.71
N VAL A 122 3.67 -13.67 -24.73
CA VAL A 122 2.55 -14.61 -24.66
C VAL A 122 1.21 -13.87 -24.49
N LEU A 123 1.15 -12.85 -23.63
CA LEU A 123 -0.06 -12.05 -23.44
C LEU A 123 -0.41 -11.27 -24.72
N LYS A 124 0.57 -10.70 -25.41
CA LYS A 124 0.38 -9.99 -26.68
C LYS A 124 -0.09 -10.94 -27.78
N ALA A 125 0.47 -12.15 -27.85
CA ALA A 125 0.01 -13.18 -28.78
C ALA A 125 -1.43 -13.61 -28.48
N SER A 126 -1.76 -13.84 -27.21
CA SER A 126 -3.10 -14.22 -26.77
C SER A 126 -4.14 -13.13 -27.04
N ILE A 127 -3.83 -11.85 -26.76
CA ILE A 127 -4.71 -10.73 -27.10
C ILE A 127 -4.87 -10.59 -28.62
N GLY A 128 -3.78 -10.76 -29.38
CA GLY A 128 -3.83 -10.71 -30.85
C GLY A 128 -4.68 -11.81 -31.46
N GLU A 129 -4.63 -13.02 -30.90
CA GLU A 129 -5.45 -14.16 -31.29
C GLU A 129 -6.93 -13.95 -30.93
N GLN A 130 -7.20 -13.47 -29.71
CA GLN A 130 -8.56 -13.16 -29.27
C GLN A 130 -9.20 -12.04 -30.10
N LEU A 131 -8.43 -10.99 -30.44
CA LEU A 131 -8.90 -9.91 -31.31
C LEU A 131 -9.18 -10.41 -32.74
N ARG A 132 -8.37 -11.36 -33.25
CA ARG A 132 -8.59 -11.95 -34.57
C ARG A 132 -9.84 -12.83 -34.59
N ALA A 133 -10.03 -13.65 -33.55
CA ALA A 133 -11.23 -14.47 -33.39
C ALA A 133 -12.50 -13.61 -33.27
N GLU A 134 -12.46 -12.51 -32.50
CA GLU A 134 -13.58 -11.57 -32.42
C GLU A 134 -13.83 -10.83 -33.75
N ALA A 135 -12.78 -10.48 -34.50
CA ALA A 135 -12.91 -9.86 -35.81
C ALA A 135 -13.54 -10.81 -36.85
N GLU A 136 -13.17 -12.09 -36.82
CA GLU A 136 -13.76 -13.13 -37.68
C GLU A 136 -15.23 -13.39 -37.31
N LEU A 137 -15.55 -13.52 -36.03
CA LEU A 137 -16.94 -13.64 -35.56
C LEU A 137 -17.79 -12.44 -35.97
N THR A 138 -17.24 -11.23 -35.87
CA THR A 138 -17.93 -10.00 -36.29
C THR A 138 -18.15 -10.00 -37.81
N ARG A 139 -17.13 -10.42 -38.58
CA ARG A 139 -17.23 -10.51 -40.05
C ARG A 139 -18.24 -11.56 -40.49
N ASP A 140 -18.28 -12.72 -39.84
CA ASP A 140 -19.24 -13.78 -40.14
C ASP A 140 -20.66 -13.39 -39.70
N HIS A 141 -20.81 -12.69 -38.57
CA HIS A 141 -22.09 -12.13 -38.17
C HIS A 141 -22.58 -11.10 -39.19
N ILE A 142 -21.72 -10.20 -39.68
CA ILE A 142 -22.08 -9.25 -40.74
C ILE A 142 -22.41 -9.98 -42.03
N SER A 143 -21.60 -10.96 -42.45
CA SER A 143 -21.82 -11.74 -43.67
C SER A 143 -23.13 -12.55 -43.62
N SER A 144 -23.44 -13.15 -42.48
CA SER A 144 -24.71 -13.86 -42.25
C SER A 144 -25.90 -12.90 -42.25
N SER A 145 -25.76 -11.71 -41.64
CA SER A 145 -26.78 -10.67 -41.64
C SER A 145 -27.06 -10.12 -43.05
N ILE A 146 -26.00 -9.98 -43.88
CA ILE A 146 -26.11 -9.57 -45.29
C ILE A 146 -26.75 -10.69 -46.11
N SER A 147 -26.39 -11.95 -45.86
CA SER A 147 -26.94 -13.10 -46.57
C SER A 147 -28.41 -13.35 -46.23
N SER A 148 -28.82 -13.12 -44.98
CA SER A 148 -30.23 -13.17 -44.57
C SER A 148 -31.03 -12.01 -45.16
N ALA A 149 -30.46 -10.80 -45.25
CA ALA A 149 -31.10 -9.66 -45.93
C ALA A 149 -31.22 -9.87 -47.45
N ALA A 150 -30.31 -10.65 -48.07
CA ALA A 150 -30.38 -11.00 -49.49
C ALA A 150 -31.36 -12.15 -49.80
N ALA A 151 -31.68 -13.00 -48.81
CA ALA A 151 -32.60 -14.13 -48.96
C ALA A 151 -34.10 -13.76 -48.80
N GLU A 152 -34.41 -12.57 -48.28
CA GLU A 152 -35.79 -12.03 -48.20
C GLU A 152 -36.20 -11.24 -49.46
N LYS A 153 -35.79 -11.70 -50.66
CA LYS A 153 -36.29 -11.14 -51.92
C LYS A 153 -37.41 -12.02 -52.47
N PRO A 154 -38.71 -11.71 -52.25
CA PRO A 154 -39.76 -12.32 -53.02
C PRO A 154 -39.70 -11.76 -54.45
N ALA A 155 -39.90 -12.65 -55.41
CA ALA A 155 -40.08 -12.31 -56.80
C ALA A 155 -41.38 -11.52 -56.99
N SER A 156 -41.29 -10.24 -57.31
CA SER A 156 -42.28 -9.51 -58.11
C SER A 156 -41.71 -8.15 -58.48
N GLY A 157 -41.91 -7.76 -59.74
CA GLY A 157 -41.37 -6.53 -60.32
C GLY A 157 -41.96 -5.26 -59.73
N ASP A 158 -41.38 -4.15 -60.21
CA ASP A 158 -41.86 -2.78 -60.09
C ASP A 158 -41.76 -2.15 -58.68
N ALA A 159 -40.67 -1.41 -58.44
CA ALA A 159 -40.61 -0.16 -57.67
C ALA A 159 -39.14 0.21 -57.39
N GLY A 160 -38.64 1.20 -58.13
CA GLY A 160 -37.55 2.04 -57.60
C GLY A 160 -38.02 2.77 -56.34
N MET A 161 -37.06 3.21 -55.53
CA MET A 161 -37.19 4.10 -54.34
C MET A 161 -37.22 3.46 -52.93
N GLY A 162 -37.62 2.20 -52.73
CA GLY A 162 -37.73 1.64 -51.35
C GLY A 162 -36.45 1.04 -50.73
N GLY A 163 -35.52 0.54 -51.55
CA GLY A 163 -34.30 -0.13 -51.04
C GLY A 163 -33.18 0.81 -50.60
N VAL A 164 -33.26 2.07 -50.98
CA VAL A 164 -32.25 3.10 -50.66
C VAL A 164 -32.54 3.71 -49.28
N ASP A 165 -33.82 3.93 -48.93
CA ASP A 165 -34.23 4.41 -47.59
C ASP A 165 -33.87 3.42 -46.47
N GLY A 166 -34.05 2.10 -46.69
CA GLY A 166 -33.66 1.09 -45.70
C GLY A 166 -32.15 1.06 -45.42
N ILE A 167 -31.31 1.36 -46.42
CA ILE A 167 -29.86 1.47 -46.26
C ILE A 167 -29.49 2.76 -45.53
N TYR A 168 -30.21 3.86 -45.76
CA TYR A 168 -30.01 5.10 -45.02
C TYR A 168 -30.41 4.97 -43.54
N GLU A 169 -31.54 4.34 -43.23
CA GLU A 169 -31.95 4.08 -41.84
C GLU A 169 -30.98 3.15 -41.11
N GLN A 170 -30.45 2.13 -41.78
CA GLN A 170 -29.46 1.23 -41.19
C GLN A 170 -28.13 1.95 -40.94
N ASN A 171 -27.69 2.81 -41.86
CA ASN A 171 -26.50 3.65 -41.66
C ASN A 171 -26.70 4.65 -40.52
N GLU A 172 -27.90 5.23 -40.36
CA GLU A 172 -28.18 6.14 -39.25
C GLU A 172 -28.15 5.43 -37.89
N LYS A 173 -28.65 4.20 -37.82
CA LYS A 173 -28.54 3.34 -36.64
C LYS A 173 -27.09 2.96 -36.31
N LEU A 174 -26.27 2.67 -37.32
CA LEU A 174 -24.85 2.39 -37.13
C LEU A 174 -24.08 3.63 -36.66
N VAL A 175 -24.37 4.80 -37.24
CA VAL A 175 -23.78 6.08 -36.82
C VAL A 175 -24.16 6.41 -35.38
N SER A 176 -25.43 6.28 -34.99
CA SER A 176 -25.87 6.54 -33.61
C SER A 176 -25.28 5.55 -32.60
N MET A 177 -25.10 4.28 -32.98
CA MET A 177 -24.40 3.30 -32.15
C MET A 177 -22.91 3.64 -31.99
N LEU A 178 -22.24 4.09 -33.06
CA LEU A 178 -20.84 4.51 -33.03
C LEU A 178 -20.66 5.76 -32.17
N GLU A 179 -21.59 6.72 -32.25
CA GLU A 179 -21.61 7.89 -31.36
C GLU A 179 -21.79 7.51 -29.89
N LEU A 180 -22.68 6.55 -29.60
CA LEU A 180 -22.89 6.06 -28.24
C LEU A 180 -21.63 5.37 -27.70
N GLN A 181 -21.00 4.50 -28.49
CA GLN A 181 -19.75 3.83 -28.11
C GLN A 181 -18.60 4.84 -27.94
N SER A 182 -18.51 5.84 -28.81
CA SER A 182 -17.53 6.92 -28.69
C SER A 182 -17.71 7.71 -27.38
N LYS A 183 -18.96 8.02 -26.99
CA LYS A 183 -19.28 8.65 -25.70
C LYS A 183 -18.88 7.76 -24.52
N GLN A 184 -19.19 6.46 -24.58
CA GLN A 184 -18.81 5.52 -23.52
C GLN A 184 -17.30 5.39 -23.38
N ILE A 185 -16.55 5.33 -24.50
CA ILE A 185 -15.09 5.30 -24.49
C ILE A 185 -14.52 6.60 -23.92
N ALA A 186 -15.10 7.76 -24.25
CA ALA A 186 -14.69 9.03 -23.68
C ALA A 186 -14.92 9.09 -22.16
N GLU A 187 -16.06 8.61 -21.68
CA GLU A 187 -16.38 8.53 -20.26
C GLU A 187 -15.45 7.56 -19.52
N LEU A 188 -15.19 6.38 -20.08
CA LEU A 188 -14.24 5.42 -19.50
C LEU A 188 -12.82 5.97 -19.47
N LYS A 189 -12.37 6.67 -20.52
CA LYS A 189 -11.09 7.37 -20.52
C LYS A 189 -11.04 8.45 -19.45
N GLN A 190 -12.11 9.22 -19.26
CA GLN A 190 -12.19 10.23 -18.21
C GLN A 190 -12.13 9.61 -16.81
N LYS A 191 -12.84 8.49 -16.58
CA LYS A 191 -12.76 7.73 -15.32
C LYS A 191 -11.37 7.15 -15.07
N LEU A 192 -10.68 6.70 -16.12
CA LEU A 192 -9.32 6.19 -16.00
C LEU A 192 -8.34 7.32 -15.69
N VAL A 193 -8.48 8.48 -16.32
CA VAL A 193 -7.67 9.67 -16.02
C VAL A 193 -7.91 10.18 -14.59
N SER A 194 -9.15 10.18 -14.11
CA SER A 194 -9.45 10.59 -12.74
C SER A 194 -8.90 9.59 -11.71
N GLN A 195 -9.02 8.28 -11.97
CA GLN A 195 -8.40 7.25 -11.13
C GLN A 195 -6.87 7.36 -11.15
N ALA A 196 -6.25 7.59 -12.30
CA ALA A 196 -4.81 7.80 -12.41
C ALA A 196 -4.34 9.05 -11.66
N ALA A 197 -5.13 10.13 -11.67
CA ALA A 197 -4.85 11.33 -10.88
C ALA A 197 -4.98 11.05 -9.37
N LEU A 198 -5.96 10.26 -8.95
CA LEU A 198 -6.17 9.87 -7.55
C LEU A 198 -5.03 8.96 -7.06
N ILE A 199 -4.64 7.97 -7.86
CA ILE A 199 -3.49 7.10 -7.61
C ILE A 199 -2.20 7.91 -7.54
N ARG A 200 -2.05 8.97 -8.35
CA ARG A 200 -0.90 9.87 -8.30
C ARG A 200 -0.88 10.79 -7.08
N ALA A 201 -2.05 11.14 -6.53
CA ALA A 201 -2.17 11.96 -5.33
C ALA A 201 -1.94 11.19 -4.02
N ILE A 202 -2.08 9.86 -4.02
CA ILE A 202 -1.82 9.00 -2.85
C ILE A 202 -0.32 8.95 -2.43
N PRO A 203 0.68 8.86 -3.33
CA PRO A 203 2.09 8.83 -2.96
C PRO A 203 2.70 10.21 -2.66
N THR A 204 2.08 11.31 -3.11
CA THR A 204 2.47 12.67 -2.74
C THR A 204 1.50 13.22 -1.70
N GLY A 205 1.80 13.01 -0.42
CA GLY A 205 1.02 13.53 0.71
C GLY A 205 0.91 15.06 0.73
N ASN A 206 0.05 15.62 -0.12
CA ASN A 206 -0.30 17.03 -0.18
C ASN A 206 -1.81 17.17 -0.01
N ILE A 207 -2.30 16.82 1.18
CA ILE A 207 -3.59 17.29 1.68
C ILE A 207 -3.37 18.73 2.12
N GLY A 208 -3.59 19.65 1.17
CA GLY A 208 -3.40 21.08 1.35
C GLY A 208 -4.39 21.86 0.50
N SER A 209 -5.56 22.13 1.08
CA SER A 209 -6.38 23.32 0.87
C SER A 209 -7.04 23.53 -0.51
N GLN A 210 -8.27 23.04 -0.65
CA GLN A 210 -9.33 23.81 -1.32
C GLN A 210 -10.62 23.76 -0.51
N SER A 211 -10.97 24.93 0.01
CA SER A 211 -12.24 25.28 0.60
C SER A 211 -13.35 25.16 -0.44
N VAL A 212 -14.29 24.24 -0.21
CA VAL A 212 -15.65 24.36 -0.74
C VAL A 212 -16.62 24.16 0.41
N SER A 213 -17.11 25.30 0.91
CA SER A 213 -18.26 25.39 1.79
C SER A 213 -19.48 24.79 1.08
N THR A 214 -19.90 23.61 1.49
CA THR A 214 -21.30 23.19 1.36
C THR A 214 -21.72 22.55 2.67
N ASN A 215 -22.66 23.22 3.34
CA ASN A 215 -23.38 22.69 4.48
C ASN A 215 -23.99 21.34 4.11
N ASN A 216 -23.55 20.28 4.79
CA ASN A 216 -24.40 19.15 5.10
C ASN A 216 -23.95 18.56 6.44
N ASP A 217 -24.90 18.57 7.36
CA ASP A 217 -24.86 18.02 8.71
C ASP A 217 -24.31 16.58 8.73
N SER A 218 -23.26 16.35 9.52
CA SER A 218 -22.93 15.03 10.06
C SER A 218 -22.20 15.18 11.41
N PRO A 219 -22.46 14.28 12.39
CA PRO A 219 -22.31 14.55 13.82
C PRO A 219 -20.90 14.21 14.31
N VAL A 220 -19.89 14.98 13.89
CA VAL A 220 -18.50 14.76 14.33
C VAL A 220 -18.01 15.84 15.31
N VAL A 221 -18.75 16.93 15.43
CA VAL A 221 -18.54 17.92 16.51
C VAL A 221 -19.39 17.50 17.70
N ASP A 222 -18.86 16.60 18.54
CA ASP A 222 -19.08 16.69 20.00
C ASP A 222 -18.35 15.67 20.89
N LEU A 223 -17.40 14.88 20.37
CA LEU A 223 -16.63 13.96 21.22
C LEU A 223 -15.70 14.70 22.20
N ASN A 224 -15.10 15.81 21.75
CA ASN A 224 -14.23 16.63 22.60
C ASN A 224 -15.03 17.46 23.63
N GLU A 225 -16.21 17.95 23.25
CA GLU A 225 -17.10 18.67 24.17
C GLU A 225 -17.75 17.73 25.20
N ARG A 226 -18.15 16.51 24.79
CA ARG A 226 -18.59 15.45 25.73
C ARG A 226 -17.49 14.99 26.68
N LEU A 227 -16.24 14.86 26.22
CA LEU A 227 -15.10 14.55 27.08
C LEU A 227 -14.85 15.66 28.13
N ALA A 228 -14.95 16.92 27.72
CA ALA A 228 -14.84 18.06 28.63
C ALA A 228 -15.98 18.09 29.66
N HIS A 229 -17.22 17.75 29.26
CA HIS A 229 -18.37 17.70 30.17
C HIS A 229 -18.26 16.54 31.17
N VAL A 230 -17.84 15.35 30.72
CA VAL A 230 -17.63 14.17 31.58
C VAL A 230 -16.53 14.41 32.62
N GLN A 231 -15.45 15.10 32.25
CA GLN A 231 -14.41 15.50 33.20
C GLN A 231 -14.90 16.54 34.21
N LYS A 232 -15.78 17.46 33.79
CA LYS A 232 -16.42 18.44 34.68
C LYS A 232 -17.37 17.77 35.69
N ILE A 233 -18.14 16.77 35.27
CA ILE A 233 -19.04 16.01 36.17
C ILE A 233 -18.22 15.21 37.17
N LYS A 234 -17.15 14.52 36.74
CA LYS A 234 -16.27 13.76 37.63
C LYS A 234 -15.56 14.66 38.67
N LYS A 235 -15.26 15.91 38.31
CA LYS A 235 -14.66 16.91 39.22
C LYS A 235 -15.67 17.52 40.20
N LYS A 236 -16.98 17.40 39.96
CA LYS A 236 -18.04 17.90 40.84
C LYS A 236 -18.53 16.88 41.88
N GLY A 237 -17.98 15.67 41.90
CA GLY A 237 -18.18 14.74 43.03
C GLY A 237 -19.64 14.31 43.21
N ILE A 238 -20.35 13.99 42.13
CA ILE A 238 -21.60 13.23 42.19
C ILE A 238 -21.33 11.88 41.55
N PHE A 239 -20.53 11.08 42.24
CA PHE A 239 -20.44 9.62 42.28
C PHE A 239 -19.38 9.27 43.32
#